data_AF-A0A2E4D2X8-F1
#
_entry.id   AF-A0A2E4D2X8-F1
#
_cell.length_a   1.000
_cell.length_b   1.000
_cell.length_c   1.000
_cell.angle_alpha   90.00
_cell.angle_beta   90.00
_cell.angle_gamma   90.00
#
_symmetry.space_group_name_H-M   'P 1'
#
loop_
_entity.id
_entity.type
_entity.pdbx_description
1 polymer ?
#
loop_
_entity_poly.entity_id
_entity_poly.type
_entity_poly.pdbx_seq_one_letter_code
_entity_poly.pdbx_strand_id
1 'polypeptide(L)'
;MDPHCAKTLVSRELYYLDKNVYLDYLQSGMELESYCKKNNFEKLYNKISSNILNIKLDDNNLTGVANKARGSDVLIGGPPCQAYSTIGRSRDPKRKKSDPRHNLFKVYLKLIDDIKPTFFVYENVMGLLTAKSEKGEITK
;
A
#
# COMPACT_ATOMS: atom_id res chain seq x y z
N MET A 1 4.30 -5.68 -6.37
CA MET A 1 4.75 -4.95 -5.17
C MET A 1 5.75 -5.84 -4.44
N ASP A 2 6.61 -5.29 -3.59
CA ASP A 2 7.58 -6.11 -2.85
C ASP A 2 6.84 -7.16 -2.00
N PRO A 3 7.08 -8.48 -2.22
CA PRO A 3 6.47 -9.54 -1.43
C PRO A 3 6.72 -9.43 0.07
N HIS A 4 7.84 -8.83 0.48
CA HIS A 4 8.16 -8.63 1.90
C HIS A 4 7.17 -7.68 2.58
N CYS A 5 6.64 -6.67 1.88
CA CYS A 5 5.63 -5.78 2.42
C CYS A 5 4.33 -6.52 2.76
N ALA A 6 3.91 -7.48 1.94
CA ALA A 6 2.71 -8.26 2.23
C ALA A 6 2.92 -9.18 3.45
N LYS A 7 4.13 -9.74 3.61
CA LYS A 7 4.49 -10.60 4.75
C LYS A 7 4.46 -9.86 6.10
N THR A 8 4.66 -8.54 6.12
CA THR A 8 4.57 -7.76 7.37
C THR A 8 3.16 -7.73 7.95
N LEU A 9 2.12 -7.88 7.11
CA LEU A 9 0.75 -7.98 7.60
C LEU A 9 0.53 -9.29 8.36
N VAL A 10 1.12 -10.40 7.88
CA VAL A 10 1.05 -11.69 8.56
C VAL A 10 1.78 -11.65 9.90
N SER A 11 2.99 -11.09 9.94
CA SER A 11 3.74 -10.98 11.20
C SER A 11 3.07 -10.02 12.19
N ARG A 12 2.36 -9.00 11.72
CA ARG A 12 1.55 -8.11 12.57
C ARG A 12 0.34 -8.82 13.17
N GLU A 13 -0.34 -9.68 12.43
CA GLU A 13 -1.41 -10.50 12.98
C GLU A 13 -0.88 -11.48 14.05
N LEU A 14 0.30 -12.07 13.85
CA LEU A 14 0.94 -12.89 14.89
C LEU A 14 1.18 -12.08 16.17
N TYR A 15 1.63 -10.83 16.07
CA TYR A 15 1.82 -9.96 17.24
C TYR A 15 0.52 -9.74 18.02
N TYR A 16 -0.60 -9.51 17.33
CA TYR A 16 -1.89 -9.26 17.99
C TYR A 16 -2.51 -10.53 18.57
N LEU A 17 -2.21 -11.70 17.99
CA LEU A 17 -2.65 -12.98 18.53
C LEU A 17 -1.83 -13.40 19.74
N ASP A 18 -0.51 -13.34 19.63
CA ASP A 18 0.42 -13.60 20.73
C ASP A 18 1.76 -12.88 20.50
N LYS A 19 2.00 -11.86 21.32
CA LYS A 19 3.23 -11.08 21.29
C LYS A 19 4.48 -11.93 21.52
N ASN A 20 4.42 -13.00 22.33
CA ASN A 20 5.58 -13.83 22.60
C ASN A 20 5.99 -14.65 21.37
N VAL A 21 5.02 -15.18 20.63
CA VAL A 21 5.26 -15.89 19.35
C VAL A 21 5.92 -14.95 18.34
N TYR A 22 5.43 -13.71 18.24
CA TYR A 22 6.04 -12.71 17.36
C TYR A 22 7.49 -12.38 17.77
N LEU A 23 7.76 -12.20 19.06
CA LEU A 23 9.12 -11.89 19.55
C LEU A 23 10.08 -13.06 19.33
N ASP A 24 9.64 -14.30 19.56
CA ASP A 24 10.41 -15.50 19.26
C ASP A 24 10.72 -15.62 17.76
N TYR A 25 9.73 -15.36 16.89
CA TYR A 25 9.94 -15.25 15.45
C TYR A 25 11.04 -14.26 15.10
N LEU A 26 11.01 -13.03 15.63
CA LEU A 26 12.02 -12.01 15.36
C LEU A 26 13.43 -12.45 15.78
N GLN A 27 13.55 -13.18 16.88
CA GLN A 27 14.84 -13.68 17.38
C GLN A 27 15.33 -14.92 16.62
N SER A 28 14.43 -15.66 15.99
CA SER A 28 14.75 -16.93 15.35
C SER A 28 15.66 -16.83 14.12
N GLY A 29 15.72 -15.67 13.46
CA GLY A 29 16.41 -15.47 12.19
C GLY A 29 15.81 -16.28 11.02
N MET A 30 14.65 -16.92 11.22
CA MET A 30 13.97 -17.73 10.21
C MET A 30 13.10 -16.86 9.29
N GLU A 31 12.86 -17.36 8.09
CA GLU A 31 11.81 -16.83 7.23
C GLU A 31 10.43 -17.15 7.84
N LEU A 32 9.46 -16.23 7.70
CA LEU A 32 8.19 -16.28 8.45
C LEU A 32 7.37 -17.54 8.19
N GLU A 33 7.26 -17.98 6.93
CA GLU A 33 6.54 -19.20 6.58
C GLU A 33 7.23 -20.42 7.17
N SER A 34 8.56 -20.45 7.09
CA SER A 34 9.38 -21.53 7.68
C SER A 34 9.24 -21.58 9.21
N TYR A 35 9.24 -20.42 9.87
CA TYR A 35 8.96 -20.31 11.31
C TYR A 35 7.56 -20.84 11.65
N CYS A 36 6.54 -20.42 10.90
CA CYS A 36 5.17 -20.84 11.13
C CYS A 36 5.01 -22.35 10.94
N LYS A 37 5.65 -22.92 9.92
CA LYS A 37 5.62 -24.37 9.67
C LYS A 37 6.29 -25.16 10.79
N LYS A 38 7.49 -24.74 11.21
CA LYS A 38 8.25 -25.42 12.28
C LYS A 38 7.50 -25.40 13.62
N ASN A 39 6.77 -24.33 13.92
CA ASN A 39 6.10 -24.11 15.20
C ASN A 39 4.57 -24.37 15.15
N ASN A 40 4.08 -25.14 14.17
CA ASN A 40 2.67 -25.53 14.04
C ASN A 40 1.66 -24.37 13.79
N PHE A 41 2.13 -23.23 13.28
CA PHE A 41 1.30 -22.08 12.88
C PHE A 41 0.97 -22.04 11.38
N GLU A 42 1.31 -23.08 10.60
CA GLU A 42 1.08 -23.14 9.14
C GLU A 42 -0.38 -22.87 8.75
N LYS A 43 -1.35 -23.45 9.47
CA LYS A 43 -2.78 -23.21 9.21
C LYS A 43 -3.17 -21.74 9.38
N LEU A 44 -2.60 -21.09 10.40
CA LEU A 44 -2.84 -19.67 10.67
C LEU A 44 -2.20 -18.80 9.60
N TYR A 45 -0.93 -19.08 9.25
CA TYR A 45 -0.22 -18.41 8.16
C TYR A 45 -1.03 -18.46 6.86
N ASN A 46 -1.53 -19.63 6.47
CA ASN A 46 -2.34 -19.81 5.26
C ASN A 46 -3.68 -19.06 5.34
N LYS A 47 -4.34 -19.06 6.50
CA LYS A 47 -5.60 -18.33 6.72
C LYS A 47 -5.42 -16.81 6.61
N ILE A 48 -4.34 -16.26 7.17
CA ILE A 48 -4.09 -14.81 7.09
C ILE A 48 -3.67 -14.45 5.66
N SER A 49 -2.75 -15.23 5.09
CA SER A 49 -2.20 -14.97 3.76
C SER A 49 -3.26 -15.02 2.65
N SER A 50 -4.30 -15.87 2.78
CA SER A 50 -5.40 -15.91 1.82
C SER A 50 -6.25 -14.64 1.80
N ASN A 51 -6.20 -13.82 2.85
CA ASN A 51 -6.88 -12.53 2.94
C ASN A 51 -6.00 -11.35 2.52
N ILE A 52 -4.74 -11.60 2.14
CA ILE A 52 -3.79 -10.56 1.73
C ILE A 52 -3.58 -10.61 0.23
N LEU A 53 -3.79 -9.47 -0.43
CA LEU A 53 -3.56 -9.31 -1.87
C LEU A 53 -2.25 -8.55 -2.09
N ASN A 54 -1.24 -9.21 -2.66
CA ASN A 54 0.00 -8.55 -3.11
C ASN A 54 -0.10 -8.24 -4.61
N ILE A 55 -0.78 -7.15 -4.96
CA ILE A 55 -1.05 -6.76 -6.35
C ILE A 55 -0.31 -5.48 -6.68
N LYS A 56 0.38 -5.44 -7.83
CA LYS A 56 0.86 -4.18 -8.41
C LYS A 56 -0.29 -3.55 -9.18
N LEU A 57 -0.77 -2.39 -8.73
CA LEU A 57 -1.86 -1.69 -9.41
C LEU A 57 -1.42 -1.12 -10.76
N ASP A 58 -2.28 -1.29 -11.76
CA ASP A 58 -2.21 -0.66 -13.08
C ASP A 58 -3.63 -0.44 -13.63
N ASP A 59 -3.74 0.23 -14.77
CA ASP A 59 -5.03 0.59 -15.36
C ASP A 59 -5.89 -0.63 -15.76
N ASN A 60 -5.28 -1.79 -16.00
CA ASN A 60 -5.99 -3.00 -16.42
C ASN A 60 -6.58 -3.77 -15.24
N ASN A 61 -5.96 -3.69 -14.06
CA ASN A 61 -6.36 -4.48 -12.90
C ASN A 61 -7.12 -3.69 -11.82
N LEU A 62 -7.19 -2.37 -11.95
CA LEU A 62 -7.79 -1.46 -10.96
C LEU A 62 -9.24 -1.83 -10.62
N THR A 63 -10.08 -2.04 -11.63
CA THR A 63 -11.50 -2.40 -11.45
C THR A 63 -11.64 -3.74 -10.72
N GLY A 64 -10.78 -4.71 -11.03
CA GLY A 64 -10.78 -6.01 -10.36
C GLY A 64 -10.43 -5.91 -8.88
N VAL A 65 -9.45 -5.06 -8.53
CA VAL A 65 -9.08 -4.80 -7.14
C VAL A 65 -10.19 -4.06 -6.41
N ALA A 66 -10.76 -3.02 -7.02
CA ALA A 66 -11.86 -2.26 -6.42
C ALA A 66 -13.08 -3.14 -6.12
N ASN A 67 -13.44 -4.03 -7.05
CA ASN A 67 -14.54 -4.98 -6.84
C ASN A 67 -14.28 -5.94 -5.67
N LYS A 68 -13.03 -6.41 -5.49
CA LYS A 68 -12.66 -7.26 -4.34
C LYS A 68 -12.69 -6.51 -3.02
N ALA A 69 -12.40 -5.21 -3.04
CA ALA A 69 -12.38 -4.35 -1.85
C ALA A 69 -13.74 -3.68 -1.58
N ARG A 70 -14.73 -3.79 -2.48
CA ARG A 70 -16.04 -3.16 -2.33
C ARG A 70 -16.72 -3.63 -1.04
N GLY A 71 -17.27 -2.67 -0.28
CA GLY A 71 -17.86 -2.92 1.03
C GLY A 71 -16.86 -2.86 2.20
N SER A 72 -15.59 -2.58 1.93
CA SER A 72 -14.64 -2.25 3.01
C SER A 72 -15.01 -0.91 3.64
N ASP A 73 -15.08 -0.86 4.97
CA ASP A 73 -15.36 0.38 5.70
C ASP A 73 -14.22 1.39 5.65
N VAL A 74 -12.97 0.92 5.49
CA VAL A 74 -11.78 1.74 5.60
C VAL A 74 -10.82 1.48 4.44
N LEU A 75 -10.34 2.54 3.81
CA LEU A 75 -9.23 2.51 2.85
C LEU A 75 -8.03 3.30 3.40
N ILE A 76 -6.87 2.66 3.56
CA ILE A 76 -5.65 3.31 4.06
C ILE A 76 -4.57 3.23 2.99
N GLY A 77 -3.87 4.32 2.69
CA GLY A 77 -2.70 4.25 1.85
C GLY A 77 -1.88 5.54 1.77
N GLY A 78 -0.61 5.37 1.39
CA GLY A 78 0.31 6.46 1.06
C GLY A 78 0.82 6.29 -0.37
N PRO A 79 0.08 6.73 -1.40
CA PRO A 79 0.50 6.54 -2.78
C PRO A 79 1.80 7.29 -3.07
N PRO A 80 2.65 6.79 -4.00
CA PRO A 80 4.02 7.25 -4.15
C PRO A 80 4.16 8.76 -4.35
N CYS A 81 4.90 9.40 -3.45
CA CYS A 81 5.09 10.85 -3.41
C CYS A 81 6.28 11.37 -4.27
N GLN A 82 6.98 10.50 -5.00
CA GLN A 82 8.24 10.87 -5.68
C GLN A 82 8.09 12.01 -6.70
N ALA A 83 6.91 12.20 -7.28
CA ALA A 83 6.58 13.31 -8.19
C ALA A 83 6.39 14.66 -7.47
N TYR A 84 6.08 14.66 -6.17
CA TYR A 84 5.69 15.85 -5.40
C TYR A 84 6.79 16.33 -4.43
N SER A 85 7.80 15.50 -4.18
CA SER A 85 8.98 15.88 -3.38
C SER A 85 9.83 16.94 -4.08
N THR A 86 10.20 17.99 -3.36
CA THR A 86 11.09 19.09 -3.79
C THR A 86 12.45 18.57 -4.27
N ILE A 87 12.94 17.47 -3.71
CA ILE A 87 14.23 16.85 -4.05
C ILE A 87 14.16 16.11 -5.41
N GLY A 88 13.00 15.54 -5.76
CA GLY A 88 12.77 14.90 -7.05
C GLY A 88 12.57 15.92 -8.19
N ARG A 89 11.94 17.06 -7.88
CA ARG A 89 11.66 18.16 -8.82
C ARG A 89 12.94 18.84 -9.34
N SER A 90 14.00 18.92 -8.54
CA SER A 90 15.23 19.62 -8.91
C SER A 90 16.17 18.84 -9.84
N ARG A 91 15.96 17.52 -10.02
CA ARG A 91 16.93 16.67 -10.74
C ARG A 91 16.65 16.52 -12.24
N ASP A 92 15.45 16.83 -12.74
CA ASP A 92 15.17 16.73 -14.17
C ASP A 92 13.91 17.52 -14.63
N PRO A 93 14.07 18.74 -15.19
CA PRO A 93 12.96 19.55 -15.69
C PRO A 93 12.21 18.90 -16.87
N LYS A 94 12.83 17.97 -17.60
CA LYS A 94 12.27 17.32 -18.80
C LYS A 94 11.41 16.09 -18.47
N ARG A 95 11.53 15.51 -17.27
CA ARG A 95 10.67 14.40 -16.78
C ARG A 95 9.27 14.83 -16.32
N LYS A 96 8.99 16.14 -16.28
CA LYS A 96 7.68 16.69 -15.86
C LYS A 96 6.48 16.13 -16.65
N LYS A 97 6.64 15.92 -17.96
CA LYS A 97 5.51 15.69 -18.88
C LYS A 97 5.05 14.23 -19.04
N SER A 98 5.89 13.26 -18.68
CA SER A 98 5.67 11.86 -19.06
C SER A 98 5.81 10.88 -17.89
N ASP A 99 5.92 11.37 -16.65
CA ASP A 99 6.08 10.47 -15.52
C ASP A 99 4.74 9.80 -15.16
N PRO A 100 4.56 8.49 -15.38
CA PRO A 100 3.31 7.79 -15.07
C PRO A 100 2.97 7.85 -13.56
N ARG A 101 3.94 8.18 -12.70
CA ARG A 101 3.76 8.33 -11.25
C ARG A 101 2.94 9.57 -10.88
N HIS A 102 2.83 10.58 -11.77
CA HIS A 102 1.97 11.75 -11.55
C HIS A 102 0.47 11.39 -11.50
N ASN A 103 0.08 10.22 -11.98
CA ASN A 103 -1.33 9.79 -12.00
C ASN A 103 -1.70 8.86 -10.83
N LEU A 104 -0.75 8.47 -9.97
CA LEU A 104 -1.02 7.53 -8.86
C LEU A 104 -1.97 8.10 -7.81
N PHE A 105 -2.01 9.43 -7.63
CA PHE A 105 -3.05 10.06 -6.80
C PHE A 105 -4.45 9.87 -7.42
N LYS A 106 -4.58 9.96 -8.74
CA LYS A 106 -5.86 9.74 -9.45
C LYS A 106 -6.31 8.30 -9.33
N VAL A 107 -5.37 7.35 -9.38
CA VAL A 107 -5.65 5.93 -9.13
C VAL A 107 -6.23 5.75 -7.72
N TYR A 108 -5.64 6.39 -6.71
CA TYR A 108 -6.16 6.33 -5.35
C TYR A 108 -7.56 6.97 -5.22
N LEU A 109 -7.80 8.14 -5.85
CA LEU A 109 -9.13 8.77 -5.88
C LEU A 109 -10.17 7.89 -6.57
N LYS A 110 -9.80 7.23 -7.68
CA LYS A 110 -10.67 6.28 -8.37
C LYS A 110 -10.99 5.07 -7.50
N LEU A 111 -10.02 4.55 -6.74
CA LEU A 111 -10.29 3.50 -5.76
C LEU A 111 -11.29 3.94 -4.68
N ILE A 112 -11.19 5.18 -4.18
CA ILE A 112 -12.17 5.71 -3.22
C ILE A 112 -13.57 5.73 -3.86
N ASP A 113 -13.70 6.24 -5.09
CA ASP A 113 -14.98 6.35 -5.79
C ASP A 113 -15.61 4.97 -6.11
N ASP A 114 -14.79 3.99 -6.49
CA ASP A 114 -15.24 2.64 -6.83
C ASP A 114 -15.56 1.79 -5.58
N ILE A 115 -14.76 1.90 -4.52
CA ILE A 115 -14.90 1.13 -3.27
C ILE A 115 -15.99 1.73 -2.37
N LYS A 116 -16.11 3.06 -2.34
CA LYS A 116 -16.98 3.85 -1.45
C LYS A 116 -16.82 3.51 0.04
N PRO A 117 -15.60 3.59 0.60
CA PRO A 117 -15.39 3.31 2.01
C PRO A 117 -16.01 4.41 2.89
N THR A 118 -16.41 4.05 4.10
CA THR A 118 -16.91 5.01 5.11
C THR A 118 -15.81 5.99 5.52
N PHE A 119 -14.57 5.51 5.65
CA PHE A 119 -13.41 6.31 6.00
C PHE A 119 -12.24 6.02 5.06
N PHE A 120 -11.40 7.02 4.82
CA PHE A 120 -10.11 6.80 4.18
C PHE A 120 -8.99 7.61 4.85
N VAL A 121 -7.76 7.09 4.77
CA VAL A 121 -6.55 7.76 5.24
C VAL A 121 -5.57 7.86 4.09
N TYR A 122 -5.22 9.09 3.74
CA TYR A 122 -4.27 9.41 2.68
C TYR A 122 -3.01 10.04 3.29
N GLU A 123 -1.91 9.29 3.31
CA GLU A 123 -0.61 9.78 3.78
C GLU A 123 0.24 10.32 2.61
N ASN A 124 0.87 11.47 2.79
CA ASN A 124 1.74 12.09 1.78
C ASN A 124 2.65 13.16 2.38
N VAL A 125 3.60 13.69 1.60
CA VAL A 125 4.49 14.78 2.06
C VAL A 125 3.87 16.16 1.81
N MET A 126 4.29 17.18 2.59
CA MET A 126 3.84 18.57 2.45
C MET A 126 3.96 19.14 1.02
N GLY A 127 4.93 18.64 0.25
CA GLY A 127 5.14 19.01 -1.15
C GLY A 127 3.91 18.83 -2.04
N LEU A 128 2.95 17.98 -1.64
CA LEU A 128 1.65 17.83 -2.29
C LEU A 128 0.84 19.13 -2.30
N LEU A 129 0.82 19.87 -1.19
CA LEU A 129 0.07 21.13 -1.07
C LEU A 129 0.60 22.24 -1.99
N THR A 130 1.88 22.14 -2.36
CA THR A 130 2.58 23.11 -3.22
C THR A 130 2.72 22.62 -4.66
N ALA A 131 2.21 21.43 -4.97
CA ALA A 131 2.25 20.87 -6.30
C ALA A 131 1.21 21.58 -7.19
N LYS A 132 1.68 22.41 -8.11
CA LYS A 132 0.83 23.05 -9.12
C LYS A 132 0.68 22.12 -10.33
N SER A 133 -0.55 21.93 -10.80
CA SER A 133 -0.79 21.33 -12.12
C SER A 133 -0.28 22.28 -13.22
N GLU A 134 -0.10 21.79 -14.45
CA GLU A 134 0.33 22.60 -15.60
C GLU A 134 -0.60 23.81 -15.88
N LYS A 135 -1.83 23.81 -15.35
CA LYS A 135 -2.80 24.91 -15.47
C LYS A 135 -2.81 25.88 -14.29
N GLY A 136 -1.95 25.70 -13.29
CA GLY A 136 -1.91 26.56 -12.10
C GLY A 136 -3.08 26.35 -11.13
N GLU A 137 -4.01 25.44 -11.44
CA GLU A 137 -5.10 25.09 -10.57
C GLU A 137 -4.66 24.01 -9.59
N ILE A 138 -4.78 24.33 -8.30
CA ILE A 138 -5.01 23.36 -7.25
C ILE A 138 -6.46 22.97 -7.45
N THR A 139 -6.72 21.73 -7.88
CA THR A 139 -8.06 21.16 -8.01
C THR A 139 -8.93 21.60 -6.84
N LYS A 140 -9.85 22.53 -7.12
CA LYS A 140 -11.00 22.83 -6.27
C LYS A 140 -12.09 21.83 -6.58
#